data_AF-A0A1B7MDB8-F1
#
_entry.id   AF-A0A1B7MDB8-F1
#
_cell.length_a   1.000
_cell.length_b   1.000
_cell.length_c   1.000
_cell.angle_alpha   90.00
_cell.angle_beta   90.00
_cell.angle_gamma   90.00
#
_symmetry.space_group_name_H-M   'P 1'
#
loop_
_entity.id
_entity.type
_entity.pdbx_description
1 polymer ?
#
loop_
_entity_poly.entity_id
_entity_poly.type
_entity_poly.pdbx_seq_one_letter_code
_entity_poly.pdbx_strand_id
1 'polypeptide(L)'
;VRLHLAKEDSRVLNQGLKPVLHDEIMPSILISAGIDLEEQQRHLHVDMCSMGLHMTDTQEGKLLQRANTLQWRIDAWAKVQLLYMPSVSILRACYDTAEAIAPEEYPLWLPSSLGPSVSIESELYQYKWQLRCAQARDALHAICQGLCCHSYLLKYKDRYLTGQGANTRAWNAVSSIQAKIDAAHVRYNAAHNAIINIAPRINNIRWQVEFCLLDTNDVRSMSDLLDGETQGTKSISWIWKMRGAATSEEDCEGSLEAMRIEWCKARERAMRWAEEVELLKEEMRRILQYLEWEAALW
;
A
#
# COMPACT_ATOMS: atom_id res chain seq x y z
N VAL A 1 -11.79 9.38 1.77
CA VAL A 1 -12.21 9.19 3.20
C VAL A 1 -12.06 10.45 4.03
N ARG A 2 -10.89 11.11 4.11
CA ARG A 2 -10.73 12.34 4.90
C ARG A 2 -11.77 13.43 4.57
N LEU A 3 -12.05 13.65 3.28
CA LEU A 3 -13.10 14.57 2.84
C LEU A 3 -14.50 14.15 3.30
N HIS A 4 -14.80 12.86 3.35
CA HIS A 4 -16.07 12.35 3.84
C HIS A 4 -16.23 12.64 5.33
N LEU A 5 -15.20 12.30 6.13
CA LEU A 5 -15.16 12.59 7.55
C LEU A 5 -15.32 14.10 7.82
N ALA A 6 -14.60 14.96 7.08
CA ALA A 6 -14.74 16.40 7.22
C ALA A 6 -16.15 16.91 6.86
N LYS A 7 -16.83 16.29 5.89
CA LYS A 7 -18.23 16.59 5.57
C LYS A 7 -19.17 16.14 6.69
N GLU A 8 -18.94 14.98 7.30
CA GLU A 8 -19.71 14.50 8.45
C GLU A 8 -19.54 15.44 9.65
N ASP A 9 -18.29 15.80 9.96
CA ASP A 9 -17.94 16.78 10.99
C ASP A 9 -18.66 18.13 10.75
N SER A 10 -18.66 18.61 9.51
CA SER A 10 -19.38 19.83 9.13
C SER A 10 -20.90 19.71 9.34
N ARG A 11 -21.50 18.53 9.12
CA ARG A 11 -22.93 18.30 9.36
C ARG A 11 -23.25 18.31 10.85
N VAL A 12 -22.39 17.72 11.68
CA VAL A 12 -22.53 17.72 13.15
C VAL A 12 -22.47 19.16 13.68
N LEU A 13 -21.51 19.95 13.22
CA LEU A 13 -21.39 21.37 13.59
C LEU A 13 -22.61 22.18 13.16
N ASN A 14 -23.12 21.98 11.93
CA ASN A 14 -24.31 22.67 11.42
C ASN A 14 -25.60 22.31 12.18
N GLN A 15 -25.64 21.15 12.84
CA GLN A 15 -26.75 20.74 13.72
C GLN A 15 -26.66 21.33 15.13
N GLY A 16 -25.62 22.11 15.43
CA GLY A 16 -25.39 22.73 16.75
C GLY A 16 -24.86 21.77 17.81
N LEU A 17 -24.50 20.54 17.44
CA LEU A 17 -23.85 19.57 18.31
C LEU A 17 -22.36 19.94 18.39
N LYS A 18 -21.94 20.55 19.51
CA LYS A 18 -20.52 20.74 19.78
C LYS A 18 -19.86 19.39 20.09
N PRO A 19 -18.56 19.20 19.73
CA PRO A 19 -17.82 18.03 20.20
C PRO A 19 -17.89 18.01 21.74
N VAL A 20 -18.25 16.87 22.31
CA VAL A 20 -18.57 16.75 23.75
C VAL A 20 -17.35 17.01 24.63
N LEU A 21 -16.15 16.88 24.08
CA LEU A 21 -14.91 16.77 24.83
C LEU A 21 -13.91 17.92 24.56
N HIS A 22 -13.72 18.36 23.31
CA HIS A 22 -12.76 19.44 22.96
C HIS A 22 -13.39 20.48 22.03
N ASP A 23 -13.14 21.77 22.26
CA ASP A 23 -13.74 22.86 21.48
C ASP A 23 -13.27 22.93 20.01
N GLU A 24 -12.02 22.51 19.74
CA GLU A 24 -11.40 22.70 18.40
C GLU A 24 -11.08 21.41 17.62
N ILE A 25 -11.14 20.23 18.26
CA ILE A 25 -10.61 18.99 17.67
C ILE A 25 -11.66 17.91 17.76
N MET A 26 -12.10 17.38 16.62
CA MET A 26 -13.04 16.27 16.54
C MET A 26 -12.34 14.91 16.64
N PRO A 27 -13.04 13.83 17.04
CA PRO A 27 -12.48 12.48 17.11
C PRO A 27 -11.83 11.99 15.81
N SER A 28 -12.45 12.27 14.67
CA SER A 28 -11.95 11.99 13.31
C SER A 28 -10.58 12.64 13.06
N ILE A 29 -10.45 13.92 13.44
CA ILE A 29 -9.23 14.73 13.30
C ILE A 29 -8.14 14.17 14.21
N LEU A 30 -8.45 13.86 15.48
CA LEU A 30 -7.50 13.26 16.41
C LEU A 30 -6.89 11.97 15.84
N ILE A 31 -7.72 11.06 15.34
CA ILE A 31 -7.26 9.78 14.78
C ILE A 31 -6.44 9.99 13.50
N SER A 32 -6.86 10.91 12.63
CA SER A 32 -6.12 11.25 11.41
C SER A 32 -4.73 11.83 11.73
N ALA A 33 -4.65 12.77 12.67
CA ALA A 33 -3.39 13.34 13.14
C ALA A 33 -2.47 12.27 13.76
N GLY A 34 -3.02 11.32 14.51
CA GLY A 34 -2.26 10.20 15.07
C GLY A 34 -1.68 9.27 14.00
N ILE A 35 -2.41 9.02 12.90
CA ILE A 35 -1.87 8.27 11.74
C ILE A 35 -0.76 9.05 11.04
N ASP A 36 -0.90 10.36 10.92
CA ASP A 36 0.11 11.22 10.29
C ASP A 36 1.39 11.29 11.15
N LEU A 37 1.27 11.27 12.49
CA LEU A 37 2.41 11.17 13.40
C LEU A 37 3.13 9.83 13.27
N GLU A 38 2.39 8.72 13.19
CA GLU A 38 2.96 7.38 12.97
C GLU A 38 3.75 7.31 11.65
N GLU A 39 3.25 7.96 10.59
CA GLU A 39 3.97 8.05 9.32
C GLU A 39 5.25 8.89 9.45
N GLN A 40 5.21 9.99 10.20
CA GLN A 40 6.40 10.81 10.47
C GLN A 40 7.44 10.08 11.30
N GLN A 41 7.02 9.29 12.31
CA GLN A 41 7.92 8.42 13.08
C GLN A 41 8.63 7.42 12.16
N ARG A 42 7.89 6.74 11.28
CA ARG A 42 8.48 5.80 10.31
C ARG A 42 9.48 6.47 9.37
N HIS A 43 9.13 7.63 8.83
CA HIS A 43 10.05 8.36 7.94
C HIS A 43 11.32 8.80 8.66
N LEU A 44 11.20 9.30 9.88
CA LEU A 44 12.36 9.70 10.68
C LEU A 44 13.27 8.49 10.97
N HIS A 45 12.68 7.35 11.34
CA HIS A 45 13.41 6.11 11.60
C HIS A 45 14.16 5.62 10.35
N VAL A 46 13.51 5.60 9.19
CA VAL A 46 14.17 5.21 7.93
C VAL A 46 15.29 6.18 7.56
N ASP A 47 15.07 7.49 7.70
CA ASP A 47 16.09 8.51 7.45
C ASP A 47 17.31 8.30 8.37
N MET A 48 17.08 8.04 9.67
CA MET A 48 18.13 7.79 10.66
C MET A 48 18.92 6.51 10.35
N CYS A 49 18.24 5.40 10.02
CA CYS A 49 18.90 4.17 9.61
C CYS A 49 19.71 4.33 8.30
N SER A 50 19.20 5.11 7.35
CA SER A 50 19.84 5.26 6.02
C SER A 50 21.11 6.09 6.04
N MET A 51 21.24 7.04 6.98
CA MET A 51 22.32 8.03 6.91
C MET A 51 23.56 7.68 7.76
N GLY A 52 23.42 6.80 8.76
CA GLY A 52 24.52 6.07 9.42
C GLY A 52 25.78 6.89 9.80
N LEU A 53 26.96 6.28 9.63
CA LEU A 53 28.28 6.79 10.06
C LEU A 53 28.84 7.95 9.21
N HIS A 54 28.19 8.32 8.11
CA HIS A 54 28.69 9.31 7.14
C HIS A 54 27.88 10.61 7.13
N MET A 55 27.25 10.91 8.25
CA MET A 55 26.42 12.09 8.44
C MET A 55 27.23 13.38 8.34
N THR A 56 26.77 14.30 7.49
CA THR A 56 27.28 15.68 7.48
C THR A 56 26.56 16.48 8.57
N ASP A 57 27.25 17.40 9.25
CA ASP A 57 26.67 18.27 10.30
C ASP A 57 25.36 18.97 9.86
N THR A 58 25.28 19.38 8.59
CA THR A 58 24.06 20.00 8.03
C THR A 58 22.88 19.02 7.94
N GLN A 59 23.16 17.76 7.65
CA GLN A 59 22.15 16.71 7.62
C GLN A 59 21.71 16.35 9.04
N GLU A 60 22.66 16.29 9.98
CA GLU A 60 22.38 16.01 11.39
C GLU A 60 21.49 17.09 12.00
N GLY A 61 21.81 18.36 11.75
CA GLY A 61 20.97 19.48 12.18
C GLY A 61 19.54 19.41 11.64
N LYS A 62 19.34 18.96 10.38
CA LYS A 62 18.00 18.77 9.80
C LYS A 62 17.24 17.62 10.45
N LEU A 63 17.90 16.50 10.76
CA LEU A 63 17.28 15.38 11.44
C LEU A 63 16.87 15.76 12.87
N LEU A 64 17.74 16.44 13.62
CA LEU A 64 17.42 16.93 14.96
C LEU A 64 16.24 17.91 14.96
N GLN A 65 16.19 18.84 13.99
CA GLN A 65 15.05 19.74 13.86
C GLN A 65 13.73 19.00 13.59
N ARG A 66 13.76 17.97 12.74
CA ARG A 66 12.59 17.11 12.46
C ARG A 66 12.17 16.32 13.69
N ALA A 67 13.13 15.72 14.40
CA ALA A 67 12.89 14.97 15.64
C ALA A 67 12.26 15.85 16.72
N ASN A 68 12.80 17.06 16.93
CA ASN A 68 12.24 18.02 17.89
C ASN A 68 10.82 18.42 17.48
N THR A 69 10.60 18.78 16.21
CA THR A 69 9.27 19.14 15.72
C THR A 69 8.27 18.01 15.91
N LEU A 70 8.69 16.76 15.67
CA LEU A 70 7.87 15.58 15.90
C LEU A 70 7.52 15.43 17.38
N GLN A 71 8.50 15.58 18.29
CA GLN A 71 8.26 15.52 19.73
C GLN A 71 7.22 16.54 20.19
N TRP A 72 7.35 17.81 19.79
CA TRP A 72 6.37 18.85 20.13
C TRP A 72 4.95 18.51 19.66
N ARG A 73 4.83 17.94 18.46
CA ARG A 73 3.54 17.53 17.91
C ARG A 73 2.97 16.31 18.64
N ILE A 74 3.82 15.35 19.00
CA ILE A 74 3.44 14.19 19.81
C ILE A 74 2.93 14.65 21.18
N ASP A 75 3.64 15.55 21.85
CA ASP A 75 3.26 16.05 23.18
C ASP A 75 1.95 16.84 23.15
N ALA A 76 1.73 17.66 22.12
CA ALA A 76 0.47 18.36 21.93
C ALA A 76 -0.69 17.38 21.65
N TRP A 77 -0.49 16.43 20.74
CA TRP A 77 -1.49 15.43 20.38
C TRP A 77 -1.83 14.51 21.56
N ALA A 78 -0.82 14.10 22.33
CA ALA A 78 -0.94 13.28 23.53
C ALA A 78 -1.88 13.89 24.57
N LYS A 79 -1.79 15.20 24.81
CA LYS A 79 -2.68 15.91 25.75
C LYS A 79 -4.14 15.84 25.33
N VAL A 80 -4.40 15.99 24.03
CA VAL A 80 -5.76 15.89 23.47
C VAL A 80 -6.23 14.43 23.46
N GLN A 81 -5.35 13.47 23.21
CA GLN A 81 -5.67 12.04 23.24
C GLN A 81 -6.23 11.61 24.60
N LEU A 82 -5.66 12.09 25.70
CA LEU A 82 -6.13 11.73 27.06
C LEU A 82 -7.59 12.10 27.33
N LEU A 83 -8.10 13.11 26.63
CA LEU A 83 -9.47 13.56 26.76
C LEU A 83 -10.46 12.59 26.09
N TYR A 84 -10.09 12.08 24.91
CA TYR A 84 -10.89 11.13 24.13
C TYR A 84 -10.65 9.66 24.52
N MET A 85 -9.47 9.34 25.06
CA MET A 85 -9.05 7.99 25.44
C MET A 85 -8.43 7.99 26.84
N PRO A 86 -9.20 8.25 27.92
CA PRO A 86 -8.66 8.40 29.27
C PRO A 86 -7.91 7.18 29.79
N SER A 87 -8.29 5.98 29.33
CA SER A 87 -7.64 4.71 29.67
C SER A 87 -6.16 4.65 29.26
N VAL A 88 -5.74 5.46 28.29
CA VAL A 88 -4.34 5.58 27.85
C VAL A 88 -3.47 6.27 28.91
N SER A 89 -4.04 7.05 29.83
CA SER A 89 -3.29 7.67 30.94
C SER A 89 -2.58 6.64 31.81
N ILE A 90 -3.23 5.49 32.06
CA ILE A 90 -2.69 4.40 32.86
C ILE A 90 -1.50 3.76 32.15
N LEU A 91 -1.62 3.53 30.83
CA LEU A 91 -0.54 2.97 30.01
C LEU A 91 0.68 3.89 29.98
N ARG A 92 0.45 5.20 29.83
CA ARG A 92 1.51 6.22 29.86
C ARG A 92 2.17 6.30 31.22
N ALA A 93 1.41 6.30 32.32
CA ALA A 93 1.96 6.32 33.67
C ALA A 93 2.87 5.10 33.97
N CYS A 94 2.56 3.94 33.41
CA CYS A 94 3.43 2.75 33.50
C CYS A 94 4.69 2.85 32.62
N TYR A 95 4.72 3.74 31.62
CA TYR A 95 5.78 3.86 30.63
C TYR A 95 6.71 5.06 30.90
N ASP A 96 6.19 6.15 31.46
CA ASP A 96 6.92 7.39 31.79
C ASP A 96 7.98 7.18 32.91
N THR A 97 8.02 6.01 33.55
CA THR A 97 9.10 5.64 34.49
C THR A 97 10.38 5.19 33.79
N ALA A 98 10.37 4.99 32.46
CA ALA A 98 11.54 4.69 31.65
C ALA A 98 12.22 5.98 31.14
N GLU A 99 13.52 5.91 30.83
CA GLU A 99 14.36 7.02 30.34
C GLU A 99 13.73 7.81 29.17
N ALA A 100 14.28 8.99 28.85
CA ALA A 100 13.80 9.84 27.75
C ALA A 100 13.73 9.07 26.41
N ILE A 101 12.51 8.71 26.00
CA ILE A 101 12.25 7.91 24.80
C ILE A 101 12.47 8.77 23.55
N ALA A 102 13.13 8.20 22.54
CA ALA A 102 13.30 8.86 21.25
C ALA A 102 11.93 9.14 20.58
N PRO A 103 11.74 10.29 19.91
CA PRO A 103 10.44 10.65 19.31
C PRO A 103 9.93 9.63 18.29
N GLU A 104 10.84 8.89 17.63
CA GLU A 104 10.52 7.86 16.63
C GLU A 104 9.97 6.55 17.21
N GLU A 105 10.33 6.22 18.45
CA GLU A 105 9.88 5.01 19.15
C GLU A 105 8.72 5.29 20.11
N TYR A 106 8.33 6.56 20.25
CA TYR A 106 7.30 6.97 21.19
C TYR A 106 5.96 6.24 20.91
N PRO A 107 5.42 5.48 21.87
CA PRO A 107 4.21 4.71 21.63
C PRO A 107 2.98 5.64 21.61
N LEU A 108 2.40 5.82 20.41
CA LEU A 108 1.22 6.68 20.23
C LEU A 108 -0.07 6.08 20.82
N TRP A 109 -0.11 4.78 21.13
CA TRP A 109 -1.29 4.10 21.70
C TRP A 109 -2.60 4.36 20.92
N LEU A 110 -2.53 4.24 19.59
CA LEU A 110 -3.71 4.33 18.71
C LEU A 110 -4.67 3.16 18.94
N PRO A 111 -5.96 3.26 18.54
CA PRO A 111 -6.94 2.18 18.76
C PRO A 111 -6.51 0.79 18.28
N SER A 112 -5.69 0.70 17.23
CA SER A 112 -5.14 -0.55 16.68
C SER A 112 -4.02 -1.19 17.51
N SER A 113 -3.37 -0.42 18.38
CA SER A 113 -2.21 -0.84 19.18
C SER A 113 -2.59 -1.14 20.64
N LEU A 114 -3.88 -1.05 20.96
CA LEU A 114 -4.38 -1.26 22.31
C LEU A 114 -4.81 -2.70 22.53
N GLY A 115 -4.43 -3.23 23.68
CA GLY A 115 -4.74 -4.60 24.08
C GLY A 115 -6.24 -4.82 24.33
N PRO A 116 -6.67 -6.09 24.46
CA PRO A 116 -8.07 -6.45 24.66
C PRO A 116 -8.69 -5.83 25.92
N SER A 117 -7.87 -5.57 26.94
CA SER A 117 -8.27 -5.06 28.26
C SER A 117 -8.67 -3.58 28.29
N VAL A 118 -8.32 -2.81 27.25
CA VAL A 118 -8.59 -1.36 27.21
C VAL A 118 -9.88 -1.12 26.42
N SER A 119 -10.90 -0.57 27.09
CA SER A 119 -12.16 -0.19 26.46
C SER A 119 -12.12 1.25 26.00
N ILE A 120 -12.58 1.50 24.78
CA ILE A 120 -12.66 2.81 24.12
C ILE A 120 -13.99 2.89 23.40
N GLU A 121 -14.49 4.11 23.21
CA GLU A 121 -15.69 4.40 22.43
C GLU A 121 -15.64 3.78 21.02
N SER A 122 -16.76 3.18 20.61
CA SER A 122 -16.87 2.45 19.34
C SER A 122 -16.60 3.33 18.13
N GLU A 123 -16.96 4.62 18.18
CA GLU A 123 -16.78 5.57 17.08
C GLU A 123 -15.30 5.76 16.71
N LEU A 124 -14.39 5.79 17.68
CA LEU A 124 -12.95 5.93 17.43
C LEU A 124 -12.39 4.72 16.66
N TYR A 125 -12.90 3.52 16.92
CA TYR A 125 -12.56 2.34 16.13
C TYR A 125 -13.07 2.46 14.70
N GLN A 126 -14.28 2.98 14.49
CA GLN A 126 -14.86 3.17 13.15
C GLN A 126 -14.06 4.18 12.32
N TYR A 127 -13.72 5.34 12.89
CA TYR A 127 -12.89 6.33 12.19
C TYR A 127 -11.52 5.76 11.84
N LYS A 128 -10.88 5.08 12.80
CA LYS A 128 -9.58 4.43 12.57
C LYS A 128 -9.67 3.37 11.48
N TRP A 129 -10.71 2.54 11.50
CA TRP A 129 -10.97 1.51 10.49
C TRP A 129 -11.09 2.11 9.09
N GLN A 130 -11.96 3.10 8.91
CA GLN A 130 -12.18 3.74 7.60
C GLN A 130 -10.88 4.35 7.06
N LEU A 131 -10.10 5.02 7.92
CA LEU A 131 -8.82 5.61 7.56
C LEU A 131 -7.77 4.55 7.19
N ARG A 132 -7.71 3.42 7.90
CA ARG A 132 -6.79 2.32 7.57
C ARG A 132 -7.17 1.59 6.30
N CYS A 133 -8.45 1.35 6.05
CA CYS A 133 -8.91 0.79 4.77
C CYS A 133 -8.56 1.71 3.60
N ALA A 134 -8.72 3.03 3.75
CA ALA A 134 -8.26 3.99 2.74
C ALA A 134 -6.74 3.92 2.54
N GLN A 135 -5.97 3.97 3.63
CA GLN A 135 -4.51 3.89 3.57
C GLN A 135 -4.01 2.61 2.88
N ALA A 136 -4.66 1.47 3.13
CA ALA A 136 -4.34 0.21 2.49
C ALA A 136 -4.65 0.24 0.98
N ARG A 137 -5.80 0.79 0.57
CA ARG A 137 -6.16 0.96 -0.85
C ARG A 137 -5.21 1.91 -1.58
N ASP A 138 -4.87 3.04 -0.96
CA ASP A 138 -3.94 4.03 -1.53
C ASP A 138 -2.54 3.43 -1.66
N ALA A 139 -2.10 2.63 -0.67
CA ALA A 139 -0.82 1.91 -0.72
C ALA A 139 -0.80 0.87 -1.84
N LEU A 140 -1.87 0.08 -2.01
CA LEU A 140 -1.97 -0.88 -3.12
C LEU A 140 -1.96 -0.19 -4.49
N HIS A 141 -2.68 0.94 -4.62
CA HIS A 141 -2.65 1.74 -5.84
C HIS A 141 -1.24 2.26 -6.14
N ALA A 142 -0.55 2.80 -5.14
CA ALA A 142 0.83 3.27 -5.29
C ALA A 142 1.80 2.15 -5.69
N ILE A 143 1.63 0.93 -5.16
CA ILE A 143 2.41 -0.25 -5.58
C ILE A 143 2.14 -0.56 -7.05
N CYS A 144 0.87 -0.65 -7.45
CA CYS A 144 0.49 -0.95 -8.83
C CYS A 144 1.05 0.10 -9.81
N GLN A 145 0.87 1.39 -9.50
CA GLN A 145 1.40 2.48 -10.32
C GLN A 145 2.93 2.44 -10.39
N GLY A 146 3.60 2.19 -9.27
CA GLY A 146 5.04 2.00 -9.20
C GLY A 146 5.53 0.87 -10.11
N LEU A 147 4.87 -0.30 -10.07
CA LEU A 147 5.18 -1.45 -10.92
C LEU A 147 4.96 -1.16 -12.41
N CYS A 148 3.87 -0.46 -12.76
CA CYS A 148 3.63 0.00 -14.13
C CYS A 148 4.78 0.91 -14.61
N CYS A 149 5.10 1.95 -13.85
CA CYS A 149 6.19 2.89 -14.17
C CYS A 149 7.55 2.19 -14.27
N HIS A 150 7.85 1.28 -13.34
CA HIS A 150 9.07 0.50 -13.32
C HIS A 150 9.21 -0.34 -14.59
N SER A 151 8.17 -1.12 -14.93
CA SER A 151 8.19 -1.98 -16.13
C SER A 151 8.26 -1.17 -17.44
N TYR A 152 7.61 0.00 -17.49
CA TYR A 152 7.68 0.90 -18.63
C TYR A 152 9.10 1.47 -18.81
N LEU A 153 9.72 1.95 -17.73
CA LEU A 153 11.07 2.52 -17.77
C LEU A 153 12.13 1.49 -18.18
N LEU A 154 12.02 0.24 -17.74
CA LEU A 154 12.91 -0.82 -18.18
C LEU A 154 12.78 -1.05 -19.70
N LYS A 155 11.55 -1.19 -20.21
CA LYS A 155 11.30 -1.34 -21.66
C LYS A 155 11.78 -0.13 -22.47
N TYR A 156 11.59 1.07 -21.94
CA TYR A 156 12.07 2.32 -22.55
C TYR A 156 13.60 2.35 -22.60
N LYS A 157 14.26 2.02 -21.48
CA LYS A 157 15.73 1.95 -21.39
C LYS A 157 16.28 0.97 -22.41
N ASP A 158 15.75 -0.26 -22.45
CA ASP A 158 16.25 -1.32 -23.34
C ASP A 158 16.11 -0.96 -24.82
N ARG A 159 15.09 -0.16 -25.19
CA ARG A 159 14.83 0.20 -26.58
C ARG A 159 15.52 1.48 -27.03
N TYR A 160 15.62 2.49 -26.18
CA TYR A 160 15.97 3.86 -26.59
C TYR A 160 17.24 4.41 -25.95
N LEU A 161 17.68 3.89 -24.80
CA LEU A 161 18.81 4.46 -24.08
C LEU A 161 20.11 3.74 -24.44
N THR A 162 21.10 4.52 -24.87
CA THR A 162 22.46 4.06 -25.15
C THR A 162 23.47 4.93 -24.41
N GLY A 163 24.65 4.35 -24.13
CA GLY A 163 25.74 5.04 -23.44
C GLY A 163 25.64 5.04 -21.90
N GLN A 164 26.77 5.31 -21.25
CA GLN A 164 26.93 5.13 -19.80
C GLN A 164 26.11 6.13 -18.97
N GLY A 165 26.24 7.44 -19.25
CA GLY A 165 25.58 8.47 -18.43
C GLY A 165 24.04 8.41 -18.47
N ALA A 166 23.44 8.09 -19.62
CA ALA A 166 22.00 7.90 -19.73
C ALA A 166 21.53 6.65 -18.96
N ASN A 167 22.29 5.56 -19.03
CA ASN A 167 22.02 4.35 -18.26
C ASN A 167 22.10 4.59 -16.75
N THR A 168 23.13 5.28 -16.25
CA THR A 168 23.24 5.59 -14.82
C THR A 168 22.03 6.40 -14.33
N ARG A 169 21.61 7.42 -15.09
CA ARG A 169 20.43 8.22 -14.74
C ARG A 169 19.14 7.38 -14.75
N ALA A 170 18.98 6.50 -15.74
CA ALA A 170 17.83 5.60 -15.80
C ALA A 170 17.81 4.61 -14.63
N TRP A 171 18.95 4.03 -14.27
CA TRP A 171 19.07 3.16 -13.10
C TRP A 171 18.75 3.88 -11.79
N ASN A 172 19.20 5.12 -11.63
CA ASN A 172 18.81 5.93 -10.47
C ASN A 172 17.29 6.18 -10.42
N ALA A 173 16.66 6.45 -11.57
CA ALA A 173 15.21 6.58 -11.64
C ALA A 173 14.49 5.27 -11.30
N VAL A 174 14.97 4.14 -11.81
CA VAL A 174 14.47 2.79 -11.49
C VAL A 174 14.58 2.51 -9.99
N SER A 175 15.75 2.75 -9.39
CA SER A 175 15.99 2.60 -7.95
C SER A 175 15.06 3.50 -7.12
N SER A 176 14.82 4.73 -7.57
CA SER A 176 13.89 5.65 -6.90
C SER A 176 12.43 5.17 -6.94
N ILE A 177 12.02 4.47 -8.01
CA ILE A 177 10.69 3.88 -8.12
C ILE A 177 10.60 2.64 -7.24
N GLN A 178 11.64 1.81 -7.22
CA GLN A 178 11.69 0.64 -6.33
C GLN A 178 11.56 1.07 -4.86
N ALA A 179 12.30 2.08 -4.42
CA ALA A 179 12.19 2.62 -3.06
C ALA A 179 10.76 3.11 -2.73
N LYS A 180 10.03 3.67 -3.72
CA LYS A 180 8.61 4.05 -3.55
C LYS A 180 7.70 2.84 -3.42
N ILE A 181 7.93 1.79 -4.20
CA ILE A 181 7.20 0.52 -4.10
C ILE A 181 7.42 -0.09 -2.72
N ASP A 182 8.67 -0.17 -2.27
CA ASP A 182 9.03 -0.73 -0.96
C ASP A 182 8.38 0.07 0.19
N ALA A 183 8.42 1.40 0.12
CA ALA A 183 7.75 2.26 1.10
C ALA A 183 6.23 2.06 1.11
N ALA A 184 5.60 1.93 -0.07
CA ALA A 184 4.18 1.65 -0.18
C ALA A 184 3.82 0.25 0.36
N HIS A 185 4.68 -0.74 0.14
CA HIS A 185 4.53 -2.10 0.70
C HIS A 185 4.54 -2.10 2.23
N VAL A 186 5.51 -1.41 2.85
CA VAL A 186 5.56 -1.24 4.32
C VAL A 186 4.30 -0.54 4.84
N ARG A 187 3.84 0.51 4.14
CA ARG A 187 2.62 1.22 4.51
C ARG A 187 1.37 0.35 4.43
N TYR A 188 1.27 -0.50 3.40
CA TYR A 188 0.19 -1.49 3.28
C TYR A 188 0.19 -2.46 4.44
N ASN A 189 1.35 -3.07 4.75
CA ASN A 189 1.46 -4.05 5.84
C ASN A 189 1.13 -3.44 7.21
N ALA A 190 1.58 -2.21 7.48
CA ALA A 190 1.21 -1.52 8.71
C ALA A 190 -0.30 -1.23 8.80
N ALA A 191 -0.91 -0.81 7.70
CA ALA A 191 -2.36 -0.60 7.63
C ALA A 191 -3.14 -1.92 7.79
N HIS A 192 -2.69 -2.99 7.13
CA HIS A 192 -3.28 -4.32 7.22
C HIS A 192 -3.19 -4.88 8.65
N ASN A 193 -2.05 -4.77 9.32
CA ASN A 193 -1.90 -5.19 10.72
C ASN A 193 -2.87 -4.43 11.64
N ALA A 194 -3.05 -3.13 11.40
CA ALA A 194 -4.03 -2.35 12.15
C ALA A 194 -5.48 -2.79 11.86
N ILE A 195 -5.81 -3.15 10.62
CA ILE A 195 -7.13 -3.69 10.24
C ILE A 195 -7.40 -5.02 10.96
N ILE A 196 -6.42 -5.94 10.99
CA ILE A 196 -6.54 -7.22 11.70
C ILE A 196 -6.87 -6.99 13.18
N ASN A 197 -6.15 -6.06 13.84
CA ASN A 197 -6.34 -5.79 15.26
C ASN A 197 -7.70 -5.14 15.59
N ILE A 198 -8.24 -4.33 14.67
CA ILE A 198 -9.51 -3.63 14.86
C ILE A 198 -10.70 -4.52 14.45
N ALA A 199 -10.54 -5.43 13.50
CA ALA A 199 -11.62 -6.24 12.93
C ALA A 199 -12.50 -6.95 13.97
N PRO A 200 -11.96 -7.60 15.03
CA PRO A 200 -12.78 -8.23 16.07
C PRO A 200 -13.68 -7.25 16.83
N ARG A 201 -13.30 -5.97 16.91
CA ARG A 201 -14.06 -4.93 17.62
C ARG A 201 -15.24 -4.38 16.81
N ILE A 202 -15.11 -4.37 15.49
CA ILE A 202 -16.15 -3.86 14.56
C ILE A 202 -17.07 -5.01 14.08
N ASN A 203 -16.69 -6.27 14.32
CA ASN A 203 -17.40 -7.46 13.88
C ASN A 203 -17.63 -7.50 12.35
N ASN A 204 -16.68 -6.95 11.58
CA ASN A 204 -16.70 -6.99 10.13
C ASN A 204 -15.83 -8.16 9.66
N ILE A 205 -16.38 -9.05 8.84
CA ILE A 205 -15.67 -10.22 8.29
C ILE A 205 -15.25 -9.98 6.83
N ARG A 206 -15.87 -9.01 6.14
CA ARG A 206 -15.68 -8.79 4.70
C ARG A 206 -14.30 -8.26 4.32
N TRP A 207 -13.57 -7.70 5.29
CA TRP A 207 -12.22 -7.16 5.04
C TRP A 207 -11.22 -8.22 4.58
N GLN A 208 -11.42 -9.50 4.92
CA GLN A 208 -10.52 -10.59 4.51
C GLN A 208 -10.54 -10.81 2.99
N VAL A 209 -11.64 -10.46 2.33
CA VAL A 209 -11.75 -10.52 0.86
C VAL A 209 -11.12 -9.29 0.20
N GLU A 210 -11.14 -8.15 0.90
CA GLU A 210 -10.64 -6.87 0.38
C GLU A 210 -9.17 -6.57 0.72
N PHE A 211 -8.60 -7.21 1.74
CA PHE A 211 -7.24 -6.95 2.19
C PHE A 211 -6.57 -8.28 2.56
N CYS A 212 -5.84 -8.83 1.59
CA CYS A 212 -5.03 -10.04 1.77
C CYS A 212 -3.64 -9.69 2.30
N LEU A 213 -3.00 -10.64 2.98
CA LEU A 213 -1.60 -10.52 3.34
C LEU A 213 -0.77 -10.39 2.06
N LEU A 214 0.08 -9.37 2.01
CA LEU A 214 0.91 -9.09 0.84
C LEU A 214 2.26 -9.77 1.03
N ASP A 215 2.49 -10.85 0.27
CA ASP A 215 3.78 -11.50 0.21
C ASP A 215 4.71 -10.76 -0.77
N THR A 216 6.02 -10.92 -0.61
CA THR A 216 7.01 -10.32 -1.53
C THR A 216 6.81 -10.80 -2.97
N ASN A 217 6.35 -12.04 -3.15
CA ASN A 217 6.04 -12.63 -4.45
C ASN A 217 4.79 -12.04 -5.14
N ASP A 218 3.92 -11.37 -4.38
CA ASP A 218 2.72 -10.73 -4.91
C ASP A 218 3.03 -9.37 -5.55
N VAL A 219 4.12 -8.71 -5.13
CA VAL A 219 4.58 -7.42 -5.65
C VAL A 219 5.30 -7.61 -6.98
N ARG A 220 4.51 -7.90 -8.03
CA ARG A 220 5.03 -8.17 -9.38
C ARG A 220 4.25 -7.46 -10.47
N SER A 221 4.93 -7.09 -11.55
CA SER A 221 4.29 -6.49 -12.71
C SER A 221 3.37 -7.49 -13.41
N MET A 222 2.32 -7.00 -14.05
CA MET A 222 1.41 -7.82 -14.86
C MET A 222 2.13 -8.58 -15.98
N SER A 223 3.29 -8.10 -16.44
CA SER A 223 4.11 -8.75 -17.48
C SER A 223 5.10 -9.79 -16.95
N ASP A 224 5.33 -9.89 -15.64
CA ASP A 224 6.35 -10.78 -15.05
C ASP A 224 5.87 -12.23 -15.01
N LEU A 225 6.76 -13.19 -15.24
CA LEU A 225 6.51 -14.63 -15.12
C LEU A 225 7.19 -15.13 -13.85
N LEU A 226 6.52 -15.99 -13.08
CA LEU A 226 7.17 -16.73 -12.01
C LEU A 226 8.00 -17.92 -12.55
N ASP A 227 8.91 -18.42 -11.73
CA ASP A 227 9.66 -19.64 -12.05
C ASP A 227 8.70 -20.81 -12.30
N GLY A 228 8.80 -21.42 -13.48
CA GLY A 228 7.91 -22.48 -13.94
C GLY A 228 6.58 -22.02 -14.54
N GLU A 229 6.28 -20.72 -14.54
CA GLU A 229 5.16 -20.18 -15.32
C GLU A 229 5.56 -20.03 -16.79
N THR A 230 4.69 -20.50 -17.67
CA THR A 230 4.74 -20.19 -19.09
C THR A 230 3.71 -19.10 -19.39
N GLN A 231 3.76 -18.53 -20.59
CA GLN A 231 2.75 -17.56 -21.03
C GLN A 231 1.30 -18.10 -20.95
N GLY A 232 1.10 -19.42 -20.87
CA GLY A 232 -0.22 -20.06 -20.76
C GLY A 232 -0.66 -20.48 -19.36
N THR A 233 0.27 -20.65 -18.44
CA THR A 233 -0.04 -20.95 -17.04
C THR A 233 0.05 -19.72 -16.13
N LYS A 234 0.51 -18.60 -16.67
CA LYS A 234 0.69 -17.34 -15.96
C LYS A 234 -0.60 -16.87 -15.27
N SER A 235 -0.47 -16.54 -13.99
CA SER A 235 -1.52 -15.88 -13.22
C SER A 235 -1.12 -14.46 -12.80
N ILE A 236 -2.01 -13.49 -13.01
CA ILE A 236 -1.81 -12.12 -12.52
C ILE A 236 -1.97 -12.10 -11.00
N SER A 237 -1.06 -11.41 -10.30
CA SER A 237 -1.10 -11.23 -8.84
C SER A 237 -2.44 -10.61 -8.38
N TRP A 238 -2.87 -10.96 -7.17
CA TRP A 238 -4.14 -10.51 -6.61
C TRP A 238 -4.21 -8.99 -6.45
N ILE A 239 -3.06 -8.31 -6.27
CA ILE A 239 -2.99 -6.84 -6.17
C ILE A 239 -3.64 -6.14 -7.39
N TRP A 240 -3.58 -6.78 -8.56
CA TRP A 240 -4.20 -6.29 -9.79
C TRP A 240 -5.67 -6.70 -9.92
N LYS A 241 -6.14 -7.70 -9.17
CA LYS A 241 -7.55 -8.13 -9.19
C LYS A 241 -8.43 -7.29 -8.28
N MET A 242 -7.84 -6.54 -7.36
CA MET A 242 -8.56 -5.69 -6.42
C MET A 242 -9.21 -4.51 -7.14
N ARG A 243 -10.52 -4.61 -7.31
CA ARG A 243 -11.36 -3.52 -7.83
C ARG A 243 -11.78 -2.66 -6.64
N GLY A 244 -11.35 -1.39 -6.57
CA GLY A 244 -12.01 -0.46 -5.63
C GLY A 244 -11.23 0.70 -5.01
N ALA A 245 -10.15 1.20 -5.61
CA ALA A 245 -9.57 2.49 -5.17
C ALA A 245 -9.96 3.69 -6.07
N ALA A 246 -10.59 3.45 -7.22
CA ALA A 246 -11.00 4.51 -8.13
C ALA A 246 -12.32 5.13 -7.67
N THR A 247 -12.25 6.18 -6.85
CA THR A 247 -13.38 7.10 -6.65
C THR A 247 -13.32 8.31 -7.59
N SER A 248 -12.21 8.45 -8.34
CA SER A 248 -12.01 9.44 -9.40
C SER A 248 -11.49 8.74 -10.66
N GLU A 249 -12.03 9.11 -11.82
CA GLU A 249 -11.66 8.55 -13.12
C GLU A 249 -10.24 8.98 -13.57
N GLU A 250 -9.70 10.07 -13.03
CA GLU A 250 -8.44 10.69 -13.49
C GLU A 250 -7.17 9.97 -12.98
N ASP A 251 -7.11 9.53 -11.72
CA ASP A 251 -5.92 8.88 -11.13
C ASP A 251 -5.76 7.39 -11.51
N CYS A 252 -6.80 6.82 -12.13
CA CYS A 252 -6.84 5.43 -12.52
C CYS A 252 -6.64 5.21 -14.02
N GLU A 253 -6.57 6.25 -14.85
CA GLU A 253 -6.48 6.10 -16.30
C GLU A 253 -5.26 5.27 -16.71
N GLY A 254 -4.07 5.56 -16.17
CA GLY A 254 -2.85 4.83 -16.50
C GLY A 254 -2.82 3.36 -16.05
N SER A 255 -3.35 3.06 -14.86
CA SER A 255 -3.39 1.68 -14.32
C SER A 255 -4.50 0.85 -14.99
N LEU A 256 -5.66 1.47 -15.24
CA LEU A 256 -6.75 0.86 -15.99
C LEU A 256 -6.36 0.60 -17.45
N GLU A 257 -5.61 1.52 -18.06
CA GLU A 257 -5.11 1.32 -19.42
C GLU A 257 -4.09 0.19 -19.49
N ALA A 258 -3.16 0.11 -18.54
CA ALA A 258 -2.25 -1.03 -18.44
C ALA A 258 -3.00 -2.36 -18.27
N MET A 259 -4.06 -2.38 -17.45
CA MET A 259 -4.92 -3.56 -17.29
C MET A 259 -5.68 -3.91 -18.57
N ARG A 260 -6.21 -2.92 -19.30
CA ARG A 260 -6.88 -3.12 -20.60
C ARG A 260 -5.93 -3.71 -21.63
N ILE A 261 -4.70 -3.19 -21.70
CA ILE A 261 -3.66 -3.70 -22.59
C ILE A 261 -3.34 -5.16 -22.27
N GLU A 262 -3.15 -5.50 -20.99
CA GLU A 262 -2.87 -6.89 -20.58
C GLU A 262 -4.06 -7.82 -20.81
N TRP A 263 -5.28 -7.34 -20.62
CA TRP A 263 -6.50 -8.08 -20.97
C TRP A 263 -6.58 -8.35 -22.48
N CYS A 264 -6.33 -7.35 -23.33
CA CYS A 264 -6.28 -7.52 -24.77
C CYS A 264 -5.23 -8.55 -25.18
N LYS A 265 -4.00 -8.47 -24.63
CA LYS A 265 -2.95 -9.47 -24.88
C LYS A 265 -3.36 -10.87 -24.44
N ALA A 266 -4.01 -11.01 -23.28
CA ALA A 266 -4.48 -12.29 -22.77
C ALA A 266 -5.58 -12.88 -23.66
N ARG A 267 -6.50 -12.04 -24.13
CA ARG A 267 -7.55 -12.43 -25.07
C ARG A 267 -6.99 -12.89 -26.41
N GLU A 268 -6.06 -12.13 -27.00
CA GLU A 268 -5.39 -12.50 -28.26
C GLU A 268 -4.62 -13.83 -28.12
N ARG A 269 -3.98 -14.07 -26.97
CA ARG A 269 -3.33 -15.36 -26.68
C ARG A 269 -4.35 -16.50 -26.59
N ALA A 270 -5.48 -16.28 -25.93
CA ALA A 270 -6.54 -17.28 -25.83
C ALA A 270 -7.13 -17.63 -27.20
N MET A 271 -7.36 -16.63 -28.07
CA MET A 271 -7.84 -16.89 -29.44
C MET A 271 -6.81 -17.67 -30.26
N ARG A 272 -5.53 -17.27 -30.23
CA ARG A 272 -4.45 -18.00 -30.91
C ARG A 272 -4.31 -19.45 -30.42
N TRP A 273 -4.45 -19.70 -29.12
CA TRP A 273 -4.45 -21.10 -28.64
C TRP A 273 -5.63 -21.90 -29.16
N ALA A 274 -6.81 -21.30 -29.29
CA ALA A 274 -7.95 -22.00 -29.88
C ALA A 274 -7.66 -22.39 -31.34
N GLU A 275 -7.08 -21.47 -32.13
CA GLU A 275 -6.65 -21.73 -33.51
C GLU A 275 -5.59 -22.83 -33.59
N GLU A 276 -4.55 -22.77 -32.75
CA GLU A 276 -3.48 -23.78 -32.68
C GLU A 276 -4.03 -25.18 -32.34
N VAL A 277 -5.04 -25.27 -31.47
CA VAL A 277 -5.69 -26.55 -31.14
C VAL A 277 -6.45 -27.11 -32.36
N GLU A 278 -7.08 -26.25 -33.16
CA GLU A 278 -7.73 -26.67 -34.41
C GLU A 278 -6.71 -27.10 -35.47
N LEU A 279 -5.63 -26.32 -35.64
CA LEU A 279 -4.54 -26.63 -36.56
C LEU A 279 -3.86 -27.95 -36.18
N LEU A 280 -3.54 -28.17 -34.90
CA LEU A 280 -2.90 -29.40 -34.43
C LEU A 280 -3.75 -30.64 -34.73
N LYS A 281 -5.08 -30.57 -34.55
CA LYS A 281 -5.98 -31.67 -34.90
C LYS A 281 -5.94 -31.98 -36.40
N GLU A 282 -5.90 -30.94 -37.22
CA GLU A 282 -5.83 -31.08 -38.66
C GLU A 282 -4.46 -31.59 -39.13
N GLU A 283 -3.37 -31.17 -38.48
CA GLU A 283 -2.02 -31.70 -38.72
C GLU A 283 -1.92 -33.18 -38.34
N MET A 284 -2.44 -33.58 -37.18
CA MET A 284 -2.49 -34.99 -36.77
C MET A 284 -3.23 -35.84 -37.82
N ARG A 285 -4.36 -35.34 -38.34
CA ARG A 285 -5.11 -36.00 -39.43
C ARG A 285 -4.27 -36.11 -40.71
N ARG A 286 -3.59 -35.04 -41.11
CA ARG A 286 -2.77 -34.99 -42.33
C ARG A 286 -1.54 -35.89 -42.24
N ILE A 287 -0.88 -35.97 -41.09
CA ILE A 287 0.28 -36.84 -40.87
C ILE A 287 -0.11 -38.30 -41.09
N LEU A 288 -1.24 -38.75 -40.53
CA LEU A 288 -1.73 -40.11 -40.75
C LEU A 288 -2.00 -40.40 -42.24
N GLN A 289 -2.68 -39.47 -42.93
CA GLN A 289 -2.94 -39.61 -44.37
C GLN A 289 -1.67 -39.62 -45.21
N TYR A 290 -0.69 -38.79 -44.84
CA TYR A 290 0.61 -38.75 -45.51
C TYR A 290 1.37 -40.07 -45.34
N LEU A 291 1.40 -40.62 -44.12
CA LEU A 291 2.05 -41.91 -43.84
C LEU A 291 1.36 -43.06 -44.57
N GLU A 292 0.03 -43.06 -44.68
CA GLU A 292 -0.72 -44.04 -45.48
C GLU A 292 -0.35 -43.94 -46.97
N TRP A 293 -0.26 -42.72 -47.50
CA TRP A 293 0.14 -42.47 -48.89
C TRP A 293 1.59 -42.90 -49.15
N GLU A 294 2.51 -42.59 -48.24
CA GLU A 294 3.92 -42.96 -48.33
C GLU A 294 4.10 -44.49 -48.25
N ALA A 295 3.33 -45.17 -47.39
CA ALA A 295 3.31 -46.62 -47.29
C ALA A 295 2.78 -47.31 -48.56
N ALA A 296 1.86 -46.68 -49.29
CA ALA A 296 1.36 -47.20 -50.57
C ALA A 296 2.36 -47.00 -51.73
N LEU A 297 3.31 -46.07 -51.59
CA LEU A 297 4.33 -45.77 -52.59
C LEU A 297 5.57 -46.66 -52.45
N TRP A 298 5.84 -47.17 -51.24
CA TRP A 298 6.90 -48.15 -50.93
C TRP A 298 6.56 -49.55 -51.44
#